data_AF-R0MGF7-F1
#
_entry.id   AF-R0MGF7-F1
#
_cell.length_a   1.000
_cell.length_b   1.000
_cell.length_c   1.000
_cell.angle_alpha   90.00
_cell.angle_beta   90.00
_cell.angle_gamma   90.00
#
_symmetry.space_group_name_H-M   'P 1'
#
loop_
_entity.id
_entity.type
_entity.pdbx_description
1 polymer ?
#
loop_
_entity_poly.entity_id
_entity_poly.type
_entity_poly.pdbx_seq_one_letter_code
_entity_poly.pdbx_strand_id
1 'polypeptide(L)'
;MKRELNNEYAIESEQTQETYTKIKWSIIKLIFAGILLIAGSACIYLGLQPLIEMELNLKSFANLVFVIFHIYYAISLFGVKRMSQFIFWCGSYILLISASLMFFYYDSIFI
;
A
#
# COMPACT_ATOMS: atom_id res chain seq x y z
N MET A 1 48.56 -9.35 14.76
CA MET A 1 47.40 -8.62 15.31
C MET A 1 46.72 -7.66 14.32
N LYS A 2 47.45 -6.79 13.60
CA LYS A 2 46.83 -5.82 12.66
C LYS A 2 46.23 -6.43 11.38
N ARG A 3 46.62 -7.64 11.00
CA ARG A 3 46.09 -8.34 9.81
C ARG A 3 44.76 -9.06 10.05
N GLU A 4 44.46 -9.45 11.30
CA GLU A 4 43.23 -10.18 11.63
C GLU A 4 42.04 -9.23 11.75
N LEU A 5 42.23 -8.07 12.38
CA LEU A 5 41.25 -6.98 12.40
C LEU A 5 40.85 -6.52 10.99
N ASN A 6 41.81 -6.46 10.06
CA ASN A 6 41.53 -6.03 8.69
C ASN A 6 40.70 -7.06 7.90
N ASN A 7 40.77 -8.34 8.30
CA ASN A 7 39.96 -9.40 7.71
C ASN A 7 38.55 -9.40 8.30
N GLU A 8 38.41 -9.12 9.60
CA GLU A 8 37.11 -9.03 10.27
C GLU A 8 36.27 -7.86 9.73
N TYR A 9 36.88 -6.69 9.53
CA TYR A 9 36.23 -5.55 8.85
C TYR A 9 35.88 -5.82 7.39
N ALA A 10 36.72 -6.60 6.67
CA ALA A 10 36.45 -6.96 5.28
C ALA A 10 35.25 -7.91 5.18
N ILE A 11 35.17 -8.91 6.06
CA ILE A 11 34.07 -9.89 6.11
C ILE A 11 32.74 -9.22 6.50
N GLU A 12 32.77 -8.28 7.45
CA GLU A 12 31.57 -7.54 7.89
C GLU A 12 31.07 -6.58 6.79
N SER A 13 31.99 -5.99 6.00
CA SER A 13 31.63 -5.13 4.86
C SER A 13 31.13 -5.89 3.62
N GLU A 14 31.53 -7.15 3.45
CA GLU A 14 31.04 -8.01 2.35
C GLU A 14 29.68 -8.65 2.66
N GLN A 15 29.32 -8.87 3.93
CA GLN A 15 28.03 -9.48 4.30
C GLN A 15 26.81 -8.57 4.11
N THR A 16 27.00 -7.28 3.79
CA THR A 16 25.89 -6.36 3.50
C THR A 16 25.75 -6.05 2.00
N GLN A 17 26.24 -6.92 1.12
CA GLN A 17 25.69 -6.97 -0.22
C GLN A 17 24.35 -7.69 -0.17
N GLU A 18 23.31 -6.99 0.34
CA GLU A 18 21.94 -7.34 0.01
C GLU A 18 21.87 -7.32 -1.52
N THR A 19 21.88 -8.48 -2.14
CA THR A 19 21.69 -8.64 -3.58
C THR A 19 20.26 -8.20 -3.89
N TYR A 20 20.05 -6.88 -4.04
CA TYR A 20 18.75 -6.28 -4.24
C TYR A 20 18.15 -6.82 -5.53
N THR A 21 17.35 -7.87 -5.42
CA THR A 21 16.72 -8.50 -6.56
C THR A 21 15.60 -7.57 -7.01
N LYS A 22 15.83 -6.85 -8.13
CA LYS A 22 14.80 -6.05 -8.79
C LYS A 22 13.56 -6.92 -8.99
N ILE A 23 12.38 -6.35 -8.73
CA ILE A 23 11.14 -7.08 -8.91
C ILE A 23 11.00 -7.53 -10.35
N LYS A 24 10.94 -8.84 -10.57
CA LYS A 24 10.44 -9.40 -11.83
C LYS A 24 8.92 -9.35 -11.78
N TRP A 25 8.33 -8.54 -12.65
CA TRP A 25 6.88 -8.48 -12.84
C TRP A 25 6.42 -9.78 -13.49
N SER A 26 5.63 -10.54 -12.75
CA SER A 26 4.97 -11.76 -13.23
C SER A 26 3.49 -11.48 -13.39
N ILE A 27 2.83 -12.19 -14.29
CA ILE A 27 1.38 -12.08 -14.56
C ILE A 27 0.57 -12.16 -13.26
N ILE A 28 0.94 -13.06 -12.34
CA ILE A 28 0.26 -13.22 -11.05
C ILE A 28 0.32 -11.93 -10.21
N LYS A 29 1.48 -11.25 -10.18
CA LYS A 29 1.64 -10.00 -9.42
C LYS A 29 0.83 -8.86 -10.03
N LEU A 30 0.75 -8.82 -11.37
CA LEU A 30 -0.08 -7.86 -12.09
C LEU A 30 -1.57 -8.09 -11.82
N ILE A 31 -2.04 -9.35 -11.86
CA ILE A 31 -3.43 -9.70 -11.52
C ILE A 31 -3.73 -9.27 -10.09
N PHE A 32 -2.87 -9.60 -9.13
CA PHE A 32 -3.08 -9.27 -7.73
C PHE A 32 -3.12 -7.75 -7.48
N ALA A 33 -2.18 -7.00 -8.07
CA ALA A 33 -2.20 -5.54 -8.01
C ALA A 33 -3.46 -4.96 -8.68
N GLY A 34 -3.88 -5.53 -9.80
CA GLY A 34 -5.11 -5.15 -10.51
C GLY A 34 -6.36 -5.32 -9.65
N ILE A 35 -6.49 -6.46 -8.94
CA ILE A 35 -7.62 -6.70 -8.02
C ILE A 35 -7.65 -5.64 -6.92
N LEU A 36 -6.50 -5.33 -6.31
CA LEU A 36 -6.42 -4.31 -5.27
C LEU A 36 -6.74 -2.91 -5.81
N LEU A 37 -6.31 -2.58 -7.02
CA LEU A 37 -6.66 -1.31 -7.67
C LEU A 37 -8.17 -1.22 -7.97
N ILE A 38 -8.80 -2.30 -8.42
CA ILE A 38 -10.25 -2.35 -8.65
C ILE A 38 -11.00 -2.14 -7.33
N ALA A 39 -10.60 -2.84 -6.26
CA ALA A 39 -11.19 -2.69 -4.93
C ALA A 39 -11.02 -1.26 -4.37
N GLY A 40 -9.82 -0.68 -4.50
CA GLY A 40 -9.58 0.72 -4.10
C GLY A 40 -10.38 1.73 -4.93
N SER A 41 -10.56 1.47 -6.24
CA SER A 41 -11.39 2.30 -7.12
C SER A 41 -12.87 2.27 -6.70
N ALA A 42 -13.38 1.11 -6.26
CA ALA A 42 -14.71 1.02 -5.67
C ALA A 42 -14.81 1.82 -4.36
N CYS A 43 -13.77 1.80 -3.51
CA CYS A 43 -13.73 2.61 -2.30
C CYS A 43 -13.71 4.12 -2.61
N ILE A 44 -13.01 4.54 -3.67
CA ILE A 44 -13.03 5.93 -4.15
C ILE A 44 -14.45 6.33 -4.56
N TYR A 45 -15.12 5.49 -5.35
CA TYR A 45 -16.49 5.75 -5.80
C TYR A 45 -17.45 5.92 -4.62
N LEU A 46 -17.42 4.99 -3.66
CA LEU A 46 -18.24 5.07 -2.44
C LEU A 46 -17.93 6.30 -1.59
N GLY A 47 -16.65 6.68 -1.48
CA GLY A 47 -16.23 7.87 -0.74
C GLY A 47 -16.67 9.19 -1.40
N LEU A 48 -16.79 9.21 -2.73
CA LEU A 48 -17.24 10.38 -3.49
C LEU A 48 -18.77 10.47 -3.65
N GLN A 49 -19.48 9.35 -3.56
CA GLN A 49 -20.94 9.30 -3.67
C GLN A 49 -21.66 10.35 -2.79
N PRO A 50 -21.39 10.49 -1.48
CA PRO A 50 -22.09 11.48 -0.66
C PRO A 50 -21.79 12.94 -1.06
N LEU A 51 -20.63 13.21 -1.70
CA LEU A 51 -20.36 14.54 -2.25
C LEU A 51 -21.22 14.83 -3.49
N ILE A 52 -21.42 13.82 -4.34
CA ILE A 52 -22.24 13.94 -5.55
C ILE A 52 -23.70 14.16 -5.16
N GLU A 53 -24.16 13.51 -4.09
CA GLU A 53 -25.51 13.65 -3.52
C GLU A 53 -25.68 14.93 -2.68
N MET A 54 -24.64 15.77 -2.57
CA MET A 54 -24.60 17.02 -1.78
C MET A 54 -24.83 16.84 -0.28
N GLU A 55 -24.57 15.65 0.26
CA GLU A 55 -24.64 15.35 1.70
C GLU A 55 -23.35 15.76 2.41
N LEU A 56 -23.25 17.04 2.80
CA LEU A 56 -22.05 17.63 3.42
C LEU A 56 -22.01 17.41 4.95
N ASN A 57 -22.02 16.16 5.38
CA ASN A 57 -21.85 15.78 6.78
C ASN A 57 -20.37 15.55 7.12
N LEU A 58 -20.01 15.59 8.42
CA LEU A 58 -18.63 15.37 8.88
C LEU A 58 -18.09 14.00 8.42
N LYS A 59 -18.96 12.98 8.38
CA LYS A 59 -18.63 11.63 7.85
C LYS A 59 -18.22 11.69 6.37
N SER A 60 -18.94 12.45 5.55
CA SER A 60 -18.64 12.65 4.12
C SER A 60 -17.29 13.36 3.93
N PHE A 61 -16.97 14.33 4.79
CA PHE A 61 -15.65 14.98 4.76
C PHE A 61 -14.52 14.02 5.16
N ALA A 62 -14.73 13.18 6.18
CA ALA A 62 -13.76 12.16 6.57
C ALA A 62 -13.53 11.11 5.45
N ASN A 63 -14.56 10.77 4.69
CA ASN A 63 -14.45 9.86 3.54
C ASN A 63 -13.47 10.37 2.47
N LEU A 64 -13.35 11.70 2.27
CA LEU A 64 -12.41 12.28 1.32
C LEU A 64 -10.95 11.97 1.68
N VAL A 65 -10.63 11.86 2.97
CA VAL A 65 -9.28 11.49 3.42
C VAL A 65 -8.93 10.08 2.92
N PHE A 66 -9.87 9.14 3.02
CA PHE A 66 -9.70 7.79 2.46
C PHE A 66 -9.56 7.82 0.94
N VAL A 67 -10.35 8.62 0.24
CA VAL A 67 -10.24 8.80 -1.23
C VAL A 67 -8.83 9.24 -1.61
N ILE A 68 -8.29 10.26 -0.93
CA ILE A 68 -6.92 10.77 -1.17
C ILE A 68 -5.89 9.65 -0.94
N PHE A 69 -6.02 8.86 0.13
CA PHE A 69 -5.12 7.76 0.40
C PHE A 69 -5.19 6.64 -0.65
N HIS A 70 -6.37 6.31 -1.17
CA HIS A 70 -6.52 5.33 -2.26
C HIS A 70 -5.84 5.83 -3.55
N ILE A 71 -6.01 7.11 -3.90
CA ILE A 71 -5.33 7.72 -5.06
C ILE A 71 -3.81 7.69 -4.86
N TYR A 72 -3.33 8.05 -3.67
CA TYR A 72 -1.90 7.97 -3.33
C TYR A 72 -1.36 6.54 -3.50
N TYR A 73 -2.05 5.53 -2.99
CA TYR A 73 -1.62 4.13 -3.11
C TYR A 73 -1.64 3.63 -4.56
N ALA A 74 -2.60 4.06 -5.37
CA ALA A 74 -2.64 3.74 -6.79
C ALA A 74 -1.41 4.30 -7.52
N ILE A 75 -1.03 5.56 -7.24
CA ILE A 75 0.16 6.19 -7.81
C ILE A 75 1.44 5.56 -7.26
N SER A 76 1.48 5.19 -5.97
CA SER A 76 2.68 4.65 -5.33
C SER A 76 3.10 3.30 -5.92
N LEU A 77 2.20 2.57 -6.59
CA LEU A 77 2.51 1.31 -7.27
C LEU A 77 3.64 1.49 -8.31
N PHE A 78 3.68 2.62 -9.02
CA PHE A 78 4.75 2.93 -9.98
C PHE A 78 6.13 3.06 -9.33
N GLY A 79 6.18 3.36 -8.03
CA GLY A 79 7.42 3.45 -7.24
C GLY A 79 7.96 2.10 -6.76
N VAL A 80 7.20 1.01 -6.90
CA VAL A 80 7.57 -0.32 -6.38
C VAL A 80 8.60 -0.98 -7.29
N LYS A 81 9.85 -1.07 -6.82
CA LYS A 81 10.98 -1.65 -7.58
C LYS A 81 11.53 -2.94 -6.99
N ARG A 82 11.13 -3.29 -5.76
CA ARG A 82 11.62 -4.46 -5.01
C ARG A 82 10.45 -5.35 -4.56
N MET A 83 10.72 -6.65 -4.39
CA MET A 83 9.69 -7.61 -3.96
C MET A 83 9.18 -7.30 -2.54
N SER A 84 10.06 -6.92 -1.61
CA SER A 84 9.66 -6.50 -0.26
C SER A 84 8.74 -5.27 -0.28
N GLN A 85 9.04 -4.30 -1.15
CA GLN A 85 8.18 -3.12 -1.37
C GLN A 85 6.82 -3.52 -1.94
N PHE A 86 6.75 -4.52 -2.82
CA PHE A 86 5.48 -5.00 -3.37
C PHE A 86 4.62 -5.69 -2.31
N ILE A 87 5.21 -6.57 -1.50
CA ILE A 87 4.49 -7.25 -0.41
C ILE A 87 3.99 -6.21 0.60
N PHE A 88 4.83 -5.25 0.96
CA PHE A 88 4.44 -4.15 1.85
C PHE A 88 3.31 -3.32 1.25
N TRP A 89 3.44 -2.90 -0.02
CA TRP A 89 2.40 -2.16 -0.73
C TRP A 89 1.07 -2.92 -0.74
N CYS A 90 1.08 -4.22 -1.07
CA CYS A 90 -0.13 -5.06 -1.04
C CYS A 90 -0.74 -5.11 0.35
N GLY A 91 0.05 -5.42 1.38
CA GLY A 91 -0.43 -5.56 2.76
C GLY A 91 -1.02 -4.25 3.29
N SER A 92 -0.32 -3.14 3.10
CA SER A 92 -0.81 -1.83 3.54
C SER A 92 -2.03 -1.36 2.75
N TYR A 93 -2.12 -1.70 1.45
CA TYR A 93 -3.29 -1.33 0.65
C TYR A 93 -4.54 -2.14 1.02
N ILE A 94 -4.38 -3.43 1.30
CA ILE A 94 -5.46 -4.27 1.87
C ILE A 94 -5.95 -3.66 3.19
N LEU A 95 -5.04 -3.26 4.07
CA LEU A 95 -5.40 -2.64 5.35
C LEU A 95 -6.18 -1.34 5.14
N LEU A 96 -5.75 -0.50 4.20
CA LEU A 96 -6.48 0.72 3.84
C LEU A 96 -7.89 0.42 3.33
N ILE A 97 -8.04 -0.55 2.42
CA ILE A 97 -9.35 -0.99 1.90
C ILE A 97 -10.24 -1.47 3.05
N SER A 98 -9.73 -2.34 3.92
CA SER A 98 -10.48 -2.84 5.08
C SER A 98 -10.89 -1.70 6.02
N ALA A 99 -10.00 -0.76 6.32
CA ALA A 99 -10.29 0.40 7.15
C ALA A 99 -11.35 1.32 6.51
N SER A 100 -11.27 1.55 5.20
CA SER A 100 -12.30 2.32 4.47
C SER A 100 -13.66 1.65 4.53
N LEU A 101 -13.74 0.34 4.27
CA LEU A 101 -14.99 -0.41 4.36
C LEU A 101 -15.58 -0.39 5.78
N MET A 102 -14.74 -0.61 6.79
CA MET A 102 -15.15 -0.56 8.19
C MET A 102 -15.68 0.82 8.58
N PHE A 103 -15.09 1.90 8.05
CA PHE A 103 -15.57 3.26 8.28
C PHE A 103 -16.90 3.53 7.56
N PHE A 104 -17.04 3.10 6.29
CA PHE A 104 -18.28 3.28 5.53
C PHE A 104 -19.46 2.58 6.20
N TYR A 105 -19.27 1.31 6.57
CA TYR A 105 -20.29 0.46 7.17
C TYR A 105 -20.29 0.48 8.70
N TYR A 106 -19.62 1.44 9.33
CA TYR A 106 -19.51 1.51 10.79
C TYR A 106 -20.89 1.43 11.47
N ASP A 107 -21.85 2.25 11.00
CA ASP A 107 -23.21 2.30 11.54
C ASP A 107 -24.03 1.05 11.23
N SER A 108 -23.65 0.25 10.24
CA SER A 108 -24.35 -1.00 9.90
C SER A 108 -23.77 -2.23 10.60
N ILE A 109 -22.51 -2.16 11.02
CA ILE A 109 -21.79 -3.28 11.66
C ILE A 109 -21.87 -3.17 13.19
N PHE A 110 -21.85 -1.95 13.74
CA PHE A 110 -21.67 -1.71 15.18
C PHE A 110 -22.85 -1.03 15.89
N ILE A 111 -23.83 -0.51 15.15
CA ILE A 111 -25.05 0.13 15.66
C ILE A 111 -26.27 -0.67 15.19
#